data_AF-A0A940S2I9-F1
#
_entry.id   AF-A0A940S2I9-F1
#
_cell.length_a   1.000
_cell.length_b   1.000
_cell.length_c   1.000
_cell.angle_alpha   90.00
_cell.angle_beta   90.00
_cell.angle_gamma   90.00
#
_symmetry.space_group_name_H-M   'P 1'
#
loop_
_entity.id
_entity.type
_entity.pdbx_description
1 polymer ?
#
loop_
_entity_poly.entity_id
_entity_poly.type
_entity_poly.pdbx_seq_one_letter_code
_entity_poly.pdbx_strand_id
1 'polypeptide(L)'
;MLSRRGMLSGMVAAGLMPARGWSDVGAPRFLAAAKDGSGYALHGVSEAGESLFSVALPARGHAAAAHPERAEAVAFARRPGTYAVVLDCLSGRVKAEMAAPAGRHFYGHGAFSPDGSVLYTPENDFENAAGVIGMWDVFGGYRRLGEFPSHGVGPHELRLMPDGGSLVIANGGIETHPDAGRAKLNLPMMAPNLAYVSLSGEVMEVVEPPAGEHLNSMRHLVVDAMGRVALALQWQGDVAEAPALLMLHRRGEAPVWASAEGPRHDAMQGYAGSVSFSGDGMQVAITSPRGGRVQVFEAGTGHFVHEVLLEDVCGLAPGATGFVASTGIGGFHCIENGTARAMQAHKVAWDNHIVPIGA
;
A
#
# COMPACT_ATOMS: atom_id res chain seq x y z
N MET A 1 -52.29 -41.20 11.08
CA MET A 1 -51.72 -40.38 12.18
C MET A 1 -50.21 -40.48 12.09
N LEU A 2 -49.56 -39.50 11.45
CA LEU A 2 -48.11 -39.42 11.36
C LEU A 2 -47.59 -38.84 12.67
N SER A 3 -46.68 -39.55 13.34
CA SER A 3 -46.22 -39.17 14.68
C SER A 3 -45.41 -37.87 14.64
N ARG A 4 -45.60 -37.01 15.65
CA ARG A 4 -44.87 -35.75 15.88
C ARG A 4 -43.34 -35.89 16.03
N ARG A 5 -42.78 -37.10 15.90
CA ARG A 5 -41.33 -37.38 16.02
C ARG A 5 -40.59 -37.50 14.68
N GLY A 6 -41.28 -37.37 13.54
CA GLY A 6 -40.67 -37.50 12.21
C GLY A 6 -40.31 -36.19 11.50
N MET A 7 -40.38 -35.03 12.17
CA MET A 7 -40.28 -33.71 11.51
C MET A 7 -39.07 -32.87 11.93
N LEU A 8 -38.00 -33.50 12.44
CA LEU A 8 -36.78 -32.81 12.89
C LEU A 8 -35.48 -33.32 12.25
N SER A 9 -35.55 -34.20 11.25
CA SER A 9 -34.34 -34.68 10.55
C SER A 9 -34.04 -33.94 9.25
N GLY A 10 -34.65 -32.78 9.00
CA GLY A 10 -34.71 -32.17 7.66
C GLY A 10 -34.09 -30.78 7.45
N MET A 11 -33.48 -30.12 8.44
CA MET A 11 -33.02 -28.72 8.25
C MET A 11 -31.71 -28.35 8.98
N VAL A 12 -30.57 -28.89 8.57
CA VAL A 12 -29.24 -28.29 8.88
C VAL A 12 -28.29 -28.31 7.66
N ALA A 13 -28.78 -28.14 6.44
CA ALA A 13 -27.90 -28.04 5.26
C ALA A 13 -28.27 -26.89 4.31
N ALA A 14 -28.79 -25.78 4.85
CA ALA A 14 -28.59 -24.47 4.23
C ALA A 14 -27.33 -23.90 4.89
N GLY A 15 -26.14 -24.20 4.37
CA GLY A 15 -25.64 -23.56 3.17
C GLY A 15 -24.58 -22.54 3.57
N LEU A 16 -23.56 -22.98 4.32
CA LEU A 16 -22.28 -22.26 4.35
C LEU A 16 -21.62 -22.59 3.01
N MET A 17 -21.98 -21.87 1.94
CA MET A 17 -21.08 -21.82 0.80
C MET A 17 -19.79 -21.20 1.34
N PRO A 18 -18.64 -21.92 1.30
CA PRO A 18 -17.39 -21.32 1.75
C PRO A 18 -17.22 -20.02 0.98
N ALA A 19 -16.90 -18.93 1.69
CA ALA A 19 -16.60 -17.67 1.05
C ALA A 19 -15.46 -17.94 0.08
N ARG A 20 -15.72 -17.75 -1.23
CA ARG A 20 -14.77 -18.08 -2.28
C ARG A 20 -13.50 -17.24 -2.13
N GLY A 21 -12.37 -17.92 -2.08
CA GLY A 21 -11.08 -17.35 -1.74
C GLY A 21 -10.22 -17.05 -2.97
N TRP A 22 -9.02 -16.55 -2.75
CA TRP A 22 -8.08 -16.24 -3.83
C TRP A 22 -7.75 -17.46 -4.73
N SER A 23 -7.85 -18.69 -4.21
CA SER A 23 -7.69 -19.92 -5.00
C SER A 23 -8.72 -20.06 -6.13
N ASP A 24 -9.93 -19.56 -5.93
CA ASP A 24 -11.03 -19.65 -6.92
C ASP A 24 -10.80 -18.72 -8.13
N VAL A 25 -9.84 -17.80 -8.02
CA VAL A 25 -9.45 -16.86 -9.08
C VAL A 25 -8.02 -17.11 -9.58
N GLY A 26 -7.55 -18.37 -9.46
CA GLY A 26 -6.25 -18.81 -9.96
C GLY A 26 -5.09 -18.63 -8.99
N ALA A 27 -5.36 -18.34 -7.71
CA ALA A 27 -4.34 -18.11 -6.68
C ALA A 27 -3.31 -17.03 -7.08
N PRO A 28 -3.75 -15.79 -7.40
CA PRO A 28 -2.83 -14.68 -7.63
C PRO A 28 -1.92 -14.47 -6.42
N ARG A 29 -0.67 -14.11 -6.69
CA ARG A 29 0.27 -13.70 -5.65
C ARG A 29 0.18 -12.20 -5.37
N PHE A 30 -0.19 -11.42 -6.38
CA PHE A 30 -0.19 -9.97 -6.31
C PHE A 30 -1.47 -9.37 -6.90
N LEU A 31 -1.80 -8.16 -6.45
CA LEU A 31 -2.69 -7.24 -7.16
C LEU A 31 -1.89 -6.08 -7.73
N ALA A 32 -2.17 -5.69 -8.97
CA ALA A 32 -1.55 -4.54 -9.60
C ALA A 32 -2.56 -3.78 -10.46
N ALA A 33 -2.63 -2.46 -10.27
CA ALA A 33 -3.43 -1.60 -11.14
C ALA A 33 -2.65 -1.28 -12.42
N ALA A 34 -3.36 -1.11 -13.53
CA ALA A 34 -2.77 -0.71 -14.79
C ALA A 34 -3.69 0.21 -15.59
N LYS A 35 -3.09 1.04 -16.45
CA LYS A 35 -3.79 1.61 -17.59
C LYS A 35 -3.83 0.57 -18.71
N ASP A 36 -5.04 0.22 -19.13
CA ASP A 36 -5.29 -0.80 -20.15
C ASP A 36 -6.06 -0.15 -21.32
N GLY A 37 -5.36 0.10 -22.41
CA GLY A 37 -5.87 0.87 -23.55
C GLY A 37 -6.31 2.28 -23.15
N SER A 38 -7.60 2.58 -23.35
CA SER A 38 -8.22 3.86 -22.94
C SER A 38 -8.74 3.85 -21.50
N GLY A 39 -8.76 2.70 -20.84
CA GLY A 39 -9.32 2.50 -19.51
C GLY A 39 -8.28 2.14 -18.46
N TYR A 40 -8.77 1.62 -17.35
CA TYR A 40 -7.98 1.17 -16.20
C TYR A 40 -8.51 -0.17 -15.70
N ALA A 41 -7.63 -0.98 -15.13
CA ALA A 41 -8.00 -2.27 -14.57
C ALA A 41 -7.16 -2.61 -13.34
N LEU A 42 -7.73 -3.41 -12.44
CA LEU A 42 -7.00 -4.12 -11.40
C LEU A 42 -6.78 -5.56 -11.85
N HIS A 43 -5.53 -6.01 -11.84
CA HIS A 43 -5.15 -7.36 -12.23
C HIS A 43 -4.79 -8.19 -11.01
N GLY A 44 -5.23 -9.45 -11.00
CA GLY A 44 -4.60 -10.50 -10.18
C GLY A 44 -3.45 -11.10 -10.94
N VAL A 45 -2.25 -11.04 -10.37
CA VAL A 45 -1.01 -11.44 -11.04
C VAL A 45 -0.40 -12.64 -10.32
N SER A 46 0.01 -13.66 -11.09
CA SER A 46 0.70 -14.84 -10.56
C SER A 46 2.12 -14.50 -10.07
N GLU A 47 2.76 -15.44 -9.38
CA GLU A 47 4.17 -15.31 -8.98
C GLU A 47 5.11 -15.14 -10.18
N ALA A 48 4.77 -15.75 -11.32
CA ALA A 48 5.52 -15.60 -12.58
C ALA A 48 5.23 -14.29 -13.34
N GLY A 49 4.39 -13.40 -12.79
CA GLY A 49 4.03 -12.15 -13.43
C GLY A 49 2.92 -12.26 -14.48
N GLU A 50 2.19 -13.37 -14.55
CA GLU A 50 1.08 -13.55 -15.50
C GLU A 50 -0.20 -12.91 -14.96
N SER A 51 -0.95 -12.20 -15.81
CA SER A 51 -2.27 -11.66 -15.44
C SER A 51 -3.31 -12.78 -15.48
N LEU A 52 -3.77 -13.22 -14.30
CA LEU A 52 -4.74 -14.31 -14.13
C LEU A 52 -6.18 -13.85 -14.31
N PHE A 53 -6.50 -12.65 -13.83
CA PHE A 53 -7.77 -11.98 -14.06
C PHE A 53 -7.55 -10.48 -14.17
N SER A 54 -8.54 -9.78 -14.71
CA SER A 54 -8.62 -8.32 -14.65
C SER A 54 -10.05 -7.88 -14.33
N VAL A 55 -10.15 -6.80 -13.56
CA VAL A 55 -11.42 -6.15 -13.21
C VAL A 55 -11.32 -4.69 -13.65
N ALA A 56 -12.24 -4.26 -14.50
CA ALA A 56 -12.26 -2.90 -15.00
C ALA A 56 -12.49 -1.90 -13.84
N LEU A 57 -11.70 -0.82 -13.84
CA LEU A 57 -11.82 0.27 -12.89
C LEU A 57 -12.49 1.47 -13.56
N PRO A 58 -13.38 2.20 -12.85
CA PRO A 58 -14.04 3.38 -13.42
C PRO A 58 -13.08 4.55 -13.68
N ALA A 59 -11.95 4.60 -12.97
CA ALA A 59 -10.84 5.51 -13.22
C ALA A 59 -9.52 4.90 -12.73
N ARG A 60 -8.43 5.64 -12.87
CA ARG A 60 -7.08 5.21 -12.45
C ARG A 60 -7.06 4.83 -10.97
N GLY A 61 -6.80 3.55 -10.69
CA GLY A 61 -6.50 3.08 -9.34
C GLY A 61 -5.14 3.57 -8.87
N HIS A 62 -5.01 3.91 -7.58
CA HIS A 62 -3.71 4.17 -6.97
C HIS A 62 -3.12 2.87 -6.42
N ALA A 63 -3.54 2.45 -5.23
CA ALA A 63 -3.24 1.15 -4.65
C ALA A 63 -4.53 0.32 -4.47
N ALA A 64 -4.35 -0.95 -4.10
CA ALA A 64 -5.43 -1.83 -3.68
C ALA A 64 -5.19 -2.31 -2.23
N ALA A 65 -6.27 -2.61 -1.51
CA ALA A 65 -6.22 -3.42 -0.29
C ALA A 65 -6.82 -4.80 -0.59
N ALA A 66 -6.03 -5.86 -0.44
CA ALA A 66 -6.50 -7.24 -0.59
C ALA A 66 -7.12 -7.72 0.73
N HIS A 67 -8.31 -8.32 0.67
CA HIS A 67 -8.89 -8.99 1.83
C HIS A 67 -8.03 -10.22 2.21
N PRO A 68 -7.85 -10.52 3.51
CA PRO A 68 -6.96 -11.61 3.96
C PRO A 68 -7.34 -12.99 3.40
N GLU A 69 -8.63 -13.31 3.36
CA GLU A 69 -9.09 -14.65 2.90
C GLU A 69 -9.89 -14.65 1.58
N ARG A 70 -10.87 -13.75 1.45
CA ARG A 70 -11.80 -13.68 0.31
C ARG A 70 -11.13 -13.07 -0.91
N ALA A 71 -11.53 -13.50 -2.12
CA ALA A 71 -11.14 -12.87 -3.38
C ALA A 71 -11.84 -11.51 -3.57
N GLU A 72 -11.53 -10.57 -2.68
CA GLU A 72 -12.11 -9.24 -2.58
C GLU A 72 -10.98 -8.22 -2.44
N ALA A 73 -11.05 -7.17 -3.26
CA ALA A 73 -10.07 -6.09 -3.23
C ALA A 73 -10.77 -4.74 -3.18
N VAL A 74 -10.19 -3.80 -2.44
CA VAL A 74 -10.64 -2.40 -2.44
C VAL A 74 -9.67 -1.61 -3.28
N ALA A 75 -10.12 -1.09 -4.42
CA ALA A 75 -9.33 -0.18 -5.24
C ALA A 75 -9.70 1.26 -4.89
N PHE A 76 -8.69 2.06 -4.57
CA PHE A 76 -8.88 3.45 -4.22
C PHE A 76 -8.61 4.35 -5.42
N ALA A 77 -9.48 5.33 -5.63
CA ALA A 77 -9.27 6.30 -6.69
C ALA A 77 -8.02 7.14 -6.41
N ARG A 78 -7.26 7.45 -7.47
CA ARG A 78 -6.23 8.48 -7.39
C ARG A 78 -6.89 9.87 -7.38
N ARG A 79 -6.32 10.81 -6.61
CA ARG A 79 -6.77 12.22 -6.59
C ARG A 79 -7.03 12.77 -8.00
N PRO A 80 -8.15 13.48 -8.22
CA PRO A 80 -9.12 13.97 -7.22
C PRO A 80 -10.26 12.99 -6.88
N GLY A 81 -10.17 11.71 -7.22
CA GLY A 81 -11.26 10.76 -6.97
C GLY A 81 -11.57 10.58 -5.48
N THR A 82 -12.84 10.69 -5.11
CA THR A 82 -13.34 10.60 -3.72
C THR A 82 -13.93 9.23 -3.37
N TYR A 83 -13.74 8.24 -4.24
CA TYR A 83 -14.35 6.92 -4.10
C TYR A 83 -13.33 5.83 -3.81
N ALA A 84 -13.79 4.80 -3.12
CA ALA A 84 -13.13 3.50 -3.06
C ALA A 84 -14.13 2.43 -3.52
N VAL A 85 -13.74 1.61 -4.49
CA VAL A 85 -14.59 0.57 -5.06
C VAL A 85 -14.19 -0.78 -4.49
N VAL A 86 -15.16 -1.52 -4.00
CA VAL A 86 -14.98 -2.90 -3.53
C VAL A 86 -15.26 -3.81 -4.71
N LEU A 87 -14.27 -4.62 -5.06
CA LEU A 87 -14.31 -5.51 -6.22
C LEU A 87 -14.48 -6.94 -5.74
N ASP A 88 -15.45 -7.63 -6.34
CA ASP A 88 -15.49 -9.09 -6.37
C ASP A 88 -14.51 -9.55 -7.45
N CYS A 89 -13.35 -10.04 -7.05
CA CYS A 89 -12.34 -10.50 -8.00
C CYS A 89 -12.76 -11.79 -8.72
N LEU A 90 -13.76 -12.52 -8.21
CA LEU A 90 -14.28 -13.72 -8.85
C LEU A 90 -15.28 -13.40 -9.95
N SER A 91 -16.25 -12.52 -9.67
CA SER A 91 -17.24 -12.14 -10.68
C SER A 91 -16.81 -10.98 -11.56
N GLY A 92 -15.73 -10.27 -11.18
CA GLY A 92 -15.27 -9.05 -11.84
C GLY A 92 -16.21 -7.87 -11.66
N ARG A 93 -17.07 -7.89 -10.63
CA ARG A 93 -18.10 -6.86 -10.40
C ARG A 93 -17.76 -5.98 -9.21
N VAL A 94 -18.24 -4.74 -9.25
CA VAL A 94 -18.25 -3.86 -8.08
C VAL A 94 -19.31 -4.37 -7.09
N LYS A 95 -18.88 -4.72 -5.88
CA LYS A 95 -19.75 -5.17 -4.77
C LYS A 95 -20.33 -4.00 -4.00
N ALA A 96 -19.53 -2.97 -3.79
CA ALA A 96 -19.87 -1.78 -3.04
C ALA A 96 -19.01 -0.60 -3.49
N GLU A 97 -19.52 0.61 -3.28
CA GLU A 97 -18.79 1.86 -3.45
C GLU A 97 -18.81 2.60 -2.12
N MET A 98 -17.64 3.01 -1.66
CA MET A 98 -17.47 3.85 -0.48
C MET A 98 -17.20 5.27 -0.94
N ALA A 99 -17.94 6.21 -0.35
CA ALA A 99 -17.68 7.64 -0.49
C ALA A 99 -17.02 8.16 0.78
N ALA A 100 -16.00 9.00 0.65
CA ALA A 100 -15.46 9.72 1.79
C ALA A 100 -16.56 10.61 2.42
N PRO A 101 -16.67 10.70 3.76
CA PRO A 101 -17.59 11.62 4.41
C PRO A 101 -17.36 13.08 3.99
N ALA A 102 -18.36 13.94 4.22
CA ALA A 102 -18.18 15.38 4.04
C ALA A 102 -17.02 15.86 4.93
N GLY A 103 -16.16 16.75 4.41
CA GLY A 103 -14.94 17.16 5.12
C GLY A 103 -13.79 16.15 5.03
N ARG A 104 -13.95 15.04 4.29
CA ARG A 104 -12.93 13.98 4.16
C ARG A 104 -12.53 13.70 2.72
N HIS A 105 -11.33 13.15 2.55
CA HIS A 105 -10.85 12.62 1.27
C HIS A 105 -9.93 11.42 1.49
N PHE A 106 -10.07 10.36 0.67
CA PHE A 106 -9.19 9.19 0.74
C PHE A 106 -7.78 9.50 0.24
N TYR A 107 -6.76 8.88 0.84
CA TYR A 107 -5.36 8.96 0.40
C TYR A 107 -4.89 7.84 -0.53
N GLY A 108 -5.78 6.91 -0.90
CA GLY A 108 -5.47 5.93 -1.95
C GLY A 108 -4.97 4.57 -1.47
N HIS A 109 -4.99 4.32 -0.16
CA HIS A 109 -4.50 3.09 0.48
C HIS A 109 -5.52 2.56 1.51
N GLY A 110 -5.31 1.35 2.02
CA GLY A 110 -6.06 0.81 3.14
C GLY A 110 -5.50 -0.53 3.62
N ALA A 111 -5.91 -0.94 4.82
CA ALA A 111 -5.54 -2.24 5.38
C ALA A 111 -6.76 -2.86 6.07
N PHE A 112 -6.88 -4.18 5.99
CA PHE A 112 -7.91 -4.92 6.72
C PHE A 112 -7.43 -5.28 8.13
N SER A 113 -8.37 -5.47 9.06
CA SER A 113 -8.13 -6.18 10.31
C SER A 113 -7.72 -7.64 10.03
N PRO A 114 -7.09 -8.35 10.99
CA PRO A 114 -6.62 -9.71 10.79
C PRO A 114 -7.71 -10.66 10.27
N ASP A 115 -8.93 -10.50 10.77
CA ASP A 115 -10.11 -11.31 10.41
C ASP A 115 -10.89 -10.75 9.20
N GLY A 116 -10.43 -9.65 8.61
CA GLY A 116 -11.10 -9.00 7.47
C GLY A 116 -12.43 -8.33 7.79
N SER A 117 -12.80 -8.18 9.07
CA SER A 117 -14.08 -7.59 9.49
C SER A 117 -14.13 -6.06 9.40
N VAL A 118 -12.98 -5.41 9.53
CA VAL A 118 -12.84 -3.95 9.46
C VAL A 118 -11.83 -3.57 8.38
N LEU A 119 -12.18 -2.60 7.54
CA LEU A 119 -11.22 -1.90 6.66
C LEU A 119 -10.84 -0.57 7.31
N TYR A 120 -9.54 -0.29 7.36
CA TYR A 120 -8.95 0.98 7.79
C TYR A 120 -8.48 1.78 6.56
N THR A 121 -8.84 3.06 6.50
CA THR A 121 -8.51 3.95 5.37
C THR A 121 -7.85 5.23 5.85
N PRO A 122 -6.67 5.63 5.31
CA PRO A 122 -6.09 6.92 5.58
C PRO A 122 -6.89 8.00 4.84
N GLU A 123 -7.30 9.02 5.59
CA GLU A 123 -8.17 10.10 5.13
C GLU A 123 -7.63 11.46 5.58
N ASN A 124 -7.92 12.49 4.81
CA ASN A 124 -7.64 13.88 5.20
C ASN A 124 -8.84 14.47 5.93
N ASP A 125 -8.62 15.14 7.05
CA ASP A 125 -9.54 16.13 7.62
C ASP A 125 -9.08 17.52 7.16
N PHE A 126 -9.54 17.92 5.96
CA PHE A 126 -9.01 19.11 5.30
C PHE A 126 -9.47 20.43 5.95
N GLU A 127 -10.55 20.42 6.73
CA GLU A 127 -11.00 21.60 7.49
C GLU A 127 -10.08 21.87 8.69
N ASN A 128 -9.53 20.81 9.30
CA ASN A 128 -8.68 20.89 10.49
C ASN A 128 -7.18 20.71 10.19
N ALA A 129 -6.80 20.59 8.92
CA ALA A 129 -5.44 20.29 8.48
C ALA A 129 -4.83 19.06 9.21
N ALA A 130 -5.65 18.03 9.47
CA ALA A 130 -5.28 16.86 10.25
C ALA A 130 -5.52 15.57 9.46
N GLY A 131 -4.84 14.50 9.85
CA GLY A 131 -5.08 13.16 9.33
C GLY A 131 -6.00 12.34 10.23
N VAL A 132 -6.86 11.52 9.61
CA VAL A 132 -7.70 10.54 10.32
C VAL A 132 -7.63 9.19 9.63
N ILE A 133 -7.94 8.13 10.39
CA ILE A 133 -8.13 6.78 9.90
C ILE A 133 -9.60 6.42 10.00
N GLY A 134 -10.25 6.25 8.85
CA GLY A 134 -11.63 5.78 8.77
C GLY A 134 -11.73 4.28 9.02
N MET A 135 -12.80 3.84 9.69
CA MET A 135 -13.09 2.44 9.97
C MET A 135 -14.39 2.01 9.28
N TRP A 136 -14.39 0.88 8.59
CA TRP A 136 -15.54 0.42 7.79
C TRP A 136 -15.92 -1.03 8.11
N ASP A 137 -17.20 -1.28 8.38
CA ASP A 137 -17.79 -2.59 8.63
C ASP A 137 -17.93 -3.37 7.32
N VAL A 138 -17.01 -4.31 7.10
CA VAL A 138 -16.92 -5.06 5.86
C VAL A 138 -18.13 -5.98 5.66
N PHE A 139 -18.62 -6.62 6.73
CA PHE A 139 -19.78 -7.51 6.66
C PHE A 139 -21.10 -6.75 6.55
N GLY A 140 -21.17 -5.56 7.12
CA GLY A 140 -22.29 -4.64 6.96
C GLY A 140 -22.30 -3.87 5.64
N GLY A 141 -21.54 -4.30 4.63
CA GLY A 141 -21.53 -3.68 3.31
C GLY A 141 -20.69 -2.40 3.25
N TYR A 142 -19.57 -2.37 3.97
CA TYR A 142 -18.67 -1.23 4.08
C TYR A 142 -19.36 0.03 4.61
N ARG A 143 -20.15 -0.12 5.68
CA ARG A 143 -20.71 1.03 6.40
C ARG A 143 -19.65 1.62 7.33
N ARG A 144 -19.58 2.95 7.41
CA ARG A 144 -18.66 3.65 8.32
C ARG A 144 -18.99 3.30 9.78
N LEU A 145 -17.98 2.84 10.51
CA LEU A 145 -18.03 2.57 11.94
C LEU A 145 -17.63 3.78 12.78
N GLY A 146 -16.67 4.55 12.29
CA GLY A 146 -16.09 5.70 12.99
C GLY A 146 -14.78 6.13 12.37
N GLU A 147 -14.03 6.94 13.10
CA GLU A 147 -12.67 7.34 12.76
C GLU A 147 -11.87 7.65 14.03
N PHE A 148 -10.54 7.64 13.91
CA PHE A 148 -9.63 8.12 14.94
C PHE A 148 -8.48 8.92 14.31
N PRO A 149 -7.77 9.77 15.08
CA PRO A 149 -6.67 10.58 14.55
C PRO A 149 -5.53 9.70 14.01
N SER A 150 -4.94 10.08 12.88
CA SER A 150 -3.71 9.43 12.39
C SER A 150 -2.45 9.87 13.14
N HIS A 151 -2.61 10.85 14.05
CA HIS A 151 -1.55 11.51 14.82
C HIS A 151 -0.49 12.19 13.94
N GLY A 152 -0.92 12.70 12.79
CA GLY A 152 -0.11 13.54 11.92
C GLY A 152 -0.94 14.18 10.83
N VAL A 153 -0.26 14.84 9.89
CA VAL A 153 -0.91 15.48 8.72
C VAL A 153 -0.68 14.62 7.48
N GLY A 154 -1.72 14.47 6.67
CA GLY A 154 -1.65 13.76 5.40
C GLY A 154 -1.19 12.30 5.51
N PRO A 155 -1.92 11.43 6.22
CA PRO A 155 -1.63 10.01 6.31
C PRO A 155 -1.66 9.42 4.90
N HIS A 156 -0.56 8.85 4.46
CA HIS A 156 -0.42 8.35 3.10
C HIS A 156 -0.75 6.86 3.02
N GLU A 157 0.02 6.04 3.73
CA GLU A 157 -0.16 4.59 3.80
C GLU A 157 -0.24 4.14 5.27
N LEU A 158 -0.97 3.05 5.49
CA LEU A 158 -1.03 2.36 6.78
C LEU A 158 -0.95 0.85 6.56
N ARG A 159 -0.38 0.13 7.53
CA ARG A 159 -0.33 -1.34 7.54
C ARG A 159 -0.70 -1.89 8.92
N LEU A 160 -1.31 -3.07 8.91
CA LEU A 160 -1.47 -3.90 10.09
C LEU A 160 -0.11 -4.43 10.54
N MET A 161 0.17 -4.32 11.84
CA MET A 161 1.37 -4.89 12.44
C MET A 161 1.22 -6.41 12.63
N PRO A 162 2.32 -7.18 12.65
CA PRO A 162 2.28 -8.63 12.84
C PRO A 162 1.66 -9.09 14.18
N ASP A 163 1.54 -8.20 15.17
CA ASP A 163 0.83 -8.48 16.43
C ASP A 163 -0.69 -8.57 16.26
N GLY A 164 -1.23 -8.17 15.10
CA GLY A 164 -2.65 -8.18 14.78
C GLY A 164 -3.50 -7.20 15.59
N GLY A 165 -2.89 -6.43 16.50
CA GLY A 165 -3.56 -5.53 17.43
C GLY A 165 -3.19 -4.05 17.24
N SER A 166 -2.25 -3.76 16.33
CA SER A 166 -1.80 -2.40 16.06
C SER A 166 -1.64 -2.10 14.58
N LEU A 167 -1.68 -0.82 14.25
CA LEU A 167 -1.41 -0.26 12.93
C LEU A 167 -0.13 0.59 13.00
N VAL A 168 0.59 0.64 11.90
CA VAL A 168 1.62 1.64 11.64
C VAL A 168 1.17 2.55 10.49
N ILE A 169 1.37 3.85 10.64
CA ILE A 169 0.84 4.88 9.76
C ILE A 169 1.97 5.83 9.34
N ALA A 170 2.18 5.98 8.03
CA ALA A 170 3.07 6.99 7.47
C ALA A 170 2.31 8.30 7.26
N ASN A 171 2.59 9.31 8.10
CA ASN A 171 2.06 10.66 7.92
C ASN A 171 3.03 11.49 7.07
N GLY A 172 2.56 11.93 5.91
CA GLY A 172 3.38 12.65 4.95
C GLY A 172 3.71 14.09 5.36
N GLY A 173 2.99 14.68 6.31
CA GLY A 173 3.23 16.04 6.79
C GLY A 173 2.81 17.14 5.81
N ILE A 174 2.18 16.81 4.67
CA ILE A 174 1.73 17.79 3.67
C ILE A 174 0.23 18.00 3.78
N GLU A 175 -0.14 19.24 4.07
CA GLU A 175 -1.51 19.71 4.00
C GLU A 175 -1.93 19.91 2.55
N THR A 176 -3.08 19.35 2.20
CA THR A 176 -3.66 19.47 0.86
C THR A 176 -5.14 19.75 0.97
N HIS A 177 -5.63 20.73 0.22
CA HIS A 177 -7.04 21.10 0.19
C HIS A 177 -7.65 20.83 -1.20
N PRO A 178 -8.88 20.30 -1.31
CA PRO A 178 -9.54 20.09 -2.59
C PRO A 178 -9.56 21.34 -3.48
N ASP A 179 -9.86 22.50 -2.91
CA ASP A 179 -9.92 23.78 -3.65
C ASP A 179 -8.55 24.33 -4.08
N ALA A 180 -7.48 23.83 -3.48
CA ALA A 180 -6.11 24.23 -3.81
C ALA A 180 -5.44 23.30 -4.83
N GLY A 181 -6.16 22.29 -5.33
CA GLY A 181 -5.66 21.34 -6.32
C GLY A 181 -4.42 20.58 -5.84
N ARG A 182 -3.27 20.84 -6.45
CA ARG A 182 -1.97 20.19 -6.11
C ARG A 182 -1.03 21.09 -5.30
N ALA A 183 -1.51 22.25 -4.82
CA ALA A 183 -0.69 23.11 -3.98
C ALA A 183 -0.36 22.42 -2.65
N LYS A 184 0.87 22.64 -2.17
CA LYS A 184 1.36 22.18 -0.86
C LYS A 184 1.29 23.36 0.07
N LEU A 185 0.43 23.31 1.09
CA LEU A 185 0.01 24.51 1.81
C LEU A 185 0.92 24.86 3.00
N ASN A 186 1.68 23.89 3.50
CA ASN A 186 2.38 24.01 4.78
C ASN A 186 3.89 23.67 4.71
N LEU A 187 4.53 23.72 3.54
CA LEU A 187 5.93 23.24 3.38
C LEU A 187 6.92 23.76 4.46
N PRO A 188 6.97 25.05 4.82
CA PRO A 188 7.92 25.50 5.84
C PRO A 188 7.60 25.00 7.27
N MET A 189 6.43 24.41 7.50
CA MET A 189 5.96 23.83 8.78
C MET A 189 5.64 22.34 8.62
N MET A 190 6.14 21.72 7.53
CA MET A 190 5.92 20.32 7.23
C MET A 190 6.51 19.46 8.34
N ALA A 191 5.67 18.59 8.90
CA ALA A 191 5.98 17.72 10.02
C ALA A 191 5.48 16.29 9.71
N PRO A 192 6.23 15.50 8.93
CA PRO A 192 5.92 14.10 8.71
C PRO A 192 6.26 13.29 9.98
N ASN A 193 5.59 12.16 10.18
CA ASN A 193 5.90 11.25 11.27
C ASN A 193 5.43 9.81 10.96
N LEU A 194 6.00 8.86 11.68
CA LEU A 194 5.55 7.47 11.71
C LEU A 194 4.80 7.24 13.03
N ALA A 195 3.52 6.91 12.96
CA ALA A 195 2.71 6.66 14.15
C ALA A 195 2.38 5.16 14.28
N TYR A 196 2.58 4.61 15.47
CA TYR A 196 2.08 3.31 15.87
C TYR A 196 0.88 3.48 16.79
N VAL A 197 -0.24 2.85 16.45
CA VAL A 197 -1.50 2.98 17.17
C VAL A 197 -2.18 1.63 17.37
N SER A 198 -2.99 1.49 18.42
CA SER A 198 -3.90 0.34 18.55
C SER A 198 -5.00 0.39 17.48
N LEU A 199 -5.72 -0.72 17.29
CA LEU A 199 -6.89 -0.75 16.39
C LEU A 199 -8.03 0.21 16.81
N SER A 200 -8.03 0.70 18.05
CA SER A 200 -8.95 1.72 18.54
C SER A 200 -8.40 3.16 18.46
N GLY A 201 -7.19 3.33 17.91
CA GLY A 201 -6.57 4.64 17.70
C GLY A 201 -5.77 5.21 18.88
N GLU A 202 -5.50 4.41 19.91
CA GLU A 202 -4.63 4.80 21.03
C GLU A 202 -3.17 4.84 20.57
N VAL A 203 -2.46 5.94 20.85
CA VAL A 203 -1.05 6.10 20.47
C VAL A 203 -0.17 5.18 21.30
N MET A 204 0.69 4.45 20.61
CA MET A 204 1.72 3.60 21.21
C MET A 204 3.12 4.23 21.06
N GLU A 205 3.42 4.79 19.88
CA GLU A 205 4.68 5.50 19.59
C GLU A 205 4.48 6.47 18.43
N VAL A 206 5.17 7.61 18.45
CA VAL A 206 5.30 8.53 17.32
C VAL A 206 6.78 8.80 17.09
N VAL A 207 7.24 8.60 15.86
CA VAL A 207 8.62 8.80 15.44
C VAL A 207 8.68 9.96 14.47
N GLU A 208 9.41 11.01 14.85
CA GLU A 208 9.59 12.20 14.03
C GLU A 208 10.96 12.18 13.32
N PRO A 209 11.05 12.77 12.13
CA PRO A 209 12.33 12.95 11.45
C PRO A 209 13.24 13.89 12.25
N PRO A 210 14.57 13.72 12.16
CA PRO A 210 15.49 14.76 12.60
C PRO A 210 15.28 16.03 11.76
N ALA A 211 15.75 17.18 12.28
CA ALA A 211 15.48 18.48 11.67
C ALA A 211 15.89 18.58 10.18
N GLY A 212 16.98 17.94 9.75
CA GLY A 212 17.40 17.93 8.33
C GLY A 212 16.48 17.12 7.40
N GLU A 213 15.65 16.24 7.96
CA GLU A 213 14.80 15.30 7.24
C GLU A 213 13.31 15.71 7.30
N HIS A 214 12.99 16.90 7.83
CA HIS A 214 11.60 17.29 8.06
C HIS A 214 10.80 17.54 6.77
N LEU A 215 11.47 17.83 5.64
CA LEU A 215 10.83 17.93 4.32
C LEU A 215 10.73 16.58 3.62
N ASN A 216 11.11 15.48 4.28
CA ASN A 216 11.03 14.14 3.72
C ASN A 216 9.65 13.54 4.01
N SER A 217 8.78 13.62 3.01
CA SER A 217 7.40 13.18 3.16
C SER A 217 7.35 11.66 3.21
N MET A 218 6.83 11.10 4.30
CA MET A 218 6.63 9.66 4.43
C MET A 218 5.46 9.22 3.54
N ARG A 219 5.71 8.21 2.71
CA ARG A 219 4.77 7.77 1.67
C ARG A 219 4.43 6.31 1.84
N HIS A 220 5.18 5.46 1.15
CA HIS A 220 4.87 4.05 1.07
C HIS A 220 5.59 3.32 2.17
N LEU A 221 4.93 2.34 2.78
CA LEU A 221 5.51 1.57 3.87
C LEU A 221 5.18 0.08 3.74
N VAL A 222 6.14 -0.74 4.17
CA VAL A 222 5.97 -2.19 4.32
C VAL A 222 6.38 -2.62 5.72
N VAL A 223 5.78 -3.70 6.18
CA VAL A 223 6.09 -4.32 7.46
C VAL A 223 6.40 -5.79 7.21
N ASP A 224 7.44 -6.33 7.84
CA ASP A 224 7.74 -7.75 7.79
C ASP A 224 7.18 -8.51 9.00
N ALA A 225 7.26 -9.84 8.97
CA ALA A 225 6.78 -10.69 10.06
C ALA A 225 7.54 -10.48 11.40
N MET A 226 8.73 -9.86 11.38
CA MET A 226 9.52 -9.56 12.58
C MET A 226 9.18 -8.19 13.19
N GLY A 227 8.25 -7.44 12.58
CA GLY A 227 7.82 -6.12 12.99
C GLY A 227 8.77 -4.99 12.56
N ARG A 228 9.69 -5.26 11.62
CA ARG A 228 10.51 -4.23 10.98
C ARG A 228 9.66 -3.48 9.95
N VAL A 229 9.80 -2.17 9.94
CA VAL A 229 9.10 -1.25 9.05
C VAL A 229 10.11 -0.59 8.14
N ALA A 230 9.80 -0.53 6.85
CA ALA A 230 10.57 0.22 5.87
C ALA A 230 9.67 1.22 5.14
N LEU A 231 10.16 2.43 4.92
CA LEU A 231 9.43 3.52 4.27
C LEU A 231 10.19 4.06 3.07
N ALA A 232 9.47 4.26 1.96
CA ALA A 232 9.90 5.12 0.86
C ALA A 232 9.50 6.57 1.15
N LEU A 233 10.43 7.49 0.96
CA LEU A 233 10.28 8.91 1.23
C LEU A 233 10.28 9.74 -0.05
N GLN A 234 9.68 10.92 0.02
CA GLN A 234 9.68 11.90 -1.06
C GLN A 234 10.08 13.28 -0.55
N TRP A 235 11.28 13.70 -0.94
CA TRP A 235 11.84 14.99 -0.58
C TRP A 235 11.06 16.16 -1.20
N GLN A 236 10.80 17.18 -0.39
CA GLN A 236 10.06 18.38 -0.81
C GLN A 236 10.90 19.66 -0.85
N GLY A 237 12.18 19.59 -0.45
CA GLY A 237 13.15 20.69 -0.53
C GLY A 237 13.89 20.73 -1.86
N ASP A 238 15.11 21.28 -1.85
CA ASP A 238 15.96 21.29 -3.04
C ASP A 238 16.47 19.88 -3.32
N VAL A 239 16.24 19.38 -4.54
CA VAL A 239 16.69 18.04 -4.95
C VAL A 239 18.21 17.89 -4.93
N ALA A 240 18.96 18.99 -4.97
CA ALA A 240 20.42 18.98 -4.84
C ALA A 240 20.91 18.58 -3.44
N GLU A 241 20.04 18.66 -2.42
CA GLU A 241 20.37 18.21 -1.05
C GLU A 241 20.43 16.68 -0.94
N ALA A 242 19.70 15.98 -1.82
CA ALA A 242 19.65 14.51 -1.92
C ALA A 242 19.66 13.76 -0.57
N PRO A 243 18.71 14.04 0.35
CA PRO A 243 18.67 13.38 1.66
C PRO A 243 18.27 11.91 1.53
N ALA A 244 18.32 11.17 2.64
CA ALA A 244 17.90 9.77 2.68
C ALA A 244 16.49 9.58 2.10
N LEU A 245 16.28 8.53 1.31
CA LEU A 245 14.96 8.23 0.71
C LEU A 245 14.36 6.91 1.22
N LEU A 246 15.09 6.24 2.12
CA LEU A 246 14.65 5.07 2.85
C LEU A 246 14.74 5.38 4.34
N MET A 247 13.68 5.07 5.07
CA MET A 247 13.71 5.00 6.54
C MET A 247 13.40 3.56 6.98
N LEU A 248 14.23 3.03 7.87
CA LEU A 248 14.01 1.75 8.55
C LEU A 248 13.70 2.01 10.01
N HIS A 249 12.77 1.23 10.56
CA HIS A 249 12.36 1.37 11.94
C HIS A 249 11.85 0.06 12.52
N ARG A 250 11.99 -0.08 13.84
CA ARG A 250 11.29 -1.08 14.63
C ARG A 250 10.80 -0.39 15.90
N ARG A 251 9.55 -0.64 16.29
CA ARG A 251 8.91 0.03 17.43
C ARG A 251 9.80 -0.04 18.68
N GLY A 252 10.09 1.12 19.28
CA GLY A 252 10.97 1.26 20.45
C GLY A 252 12.47 1.33 20.18
N GLU A 253 12.90 1.33 18.91
CA GLU A 253 14.30 1.52 18.49
C GLU A 253 14.50 2.89 17.83
N ALA A 254 15.75 3.30 17.61
CA ALA A 254 16.01 4.53 16.86
C ALA A 254 15.80 4.30 15.35
N PRO A 255 15.25 5.26 14.60
CA PRO A 255 15.11 5.13 13.15
C PRO A 255 16.46 5.23 12.43
N VAL A 256 16.60 4.45 11.35
CA VAL A 256 17.76 4.49 10.46
C VAL A 256 17.33 5.15 9.15
N TRP A 257 18.05 6.20 8.76
CA TRP A 257 17.85 6.94 7.52
C TRP A 257 18.93 6.53 6.54
N ALA A 258 18.55 5.94 5.41
CA ALA A 258 19.45 5.29 4.47
C ALA A 258 19.41 5.95 3.08
N SER A 259 20.60 6.05 2.48
CA SER A 259 20.85 6.58 1.14
C SER A 259 21.95 5.77 0.46
N ALA A 260 21.92 5.70 -0.88
CA ALA A 260 23.11 5.32 -1.62
C ALA A 260 24.15 6.45 -1.55
N GLU A 261 25.35 6.20 -2.07
CA GLU A 261 26.41 7.21 -2.10
C GLU A 261 26.41 8.01 -3.41
N GLY A 262 26.54 9.33 -3.27
CA GLY A 262 26.85 10.27 -4.34
C GLY A 262 25.91 10.19 -5.55
N PRO A 263 26.44 10.17 -6.79
CA PRO A 263 25.63 10.27 -8.01
C PRO A 263 24.54 9.21 -8.16
N ARG A 264 24.69 8.05 -7.48
CA ARG A 264 23.67 6.99 -7.49
C ARG A 264 22.40 7.44 -6.79
N HIS A 265 22.55 8.15 -5.67
CA HIS A 265 21.45 8.66 -4.87
C HIS A 265 20.83 9.91 -5.48
N ASP A 266 21.66 10.82 -5.98
CA ASP A 266 21.21 12.04 -6.66
C ASP A 266 20.25 11.71 -7.82
N ALA A 267 20.53 10.62 -8.52
CA ALA A 267 19.71 10.16 -9.63
C ALA A 267 18.29 9.70 -9.24
N MET A 268 18.01 9.47 -7.95
CA MET A 268 16.65 9.22 -7.45
C MET A 268 15.78 10.48 -7.50
N GLN A 269 16.38 11.67 -7.64
CA GLN A 269 15.71 12.97 -7.78
C GLN A 269 14.69 13.24 -6.65
N GLY A 270 15.09 12.92 -5.42
CA GLY A 270 14.28 13.12 -4.22
C GLY A 270 12.98 12.30 -4.19
N TYR A 271 12.87 11.24 -4.99
CA TYR A 271 11.62 10.50 -5.14
C TYR A 271 11.81 8.99 -5.08
N ALA A 272 11.39 8.38 -3.97
CA ALA A 272 11.11 6.95 -3.90
C ALA A 272 9.60 6.69 -4.12
N GLY A 273 9.30 5.80 -5.06
CA GLY A 273 7.94 5.49 -5.54
C GLY A 273 7.33 4.23 -4.95
N SER A 274 8.14 3.31 -4.43
CA SER A 274 7.70 2.10 -3.72
C SER A 274 8.82 1.59 -2.82
N VAL A 275 8.49 0.71 -1.88
CA VAL A 275 9.40 0.05 -0.96
C VAL A 275 8.98 -1.40 -0.75
N SER A 276 9.93 -2.32 -0.60
CA SER A 276 9.67 -3.72 -0.24
C SER A 276 10.86 -4.32 0.47
N PHE A 277 10.60 -5.30 1.34
CA PHE A 277 11.62 -6.28 1.75
C PHE A 277 11.81 -7.32 0.64
N SER A 278 12.98 -7.97 0.63
CA SER A 278 13.23 -9.16 -0.20
C SER A 278 12.45 -10.36 0.33
N GLY A 279 12.28 -11.40 -0.49
CA GLY A 279 11.58 -12.63 -0.11
C GLY A 279 12.13 -13.31 1.15
N ASP A 280 13.44 -13.18 1.40
CA ASP A 280 14.12 -13.70 2.60
C ASP A 280 14.18 -12.69 3.77
N GLY A 281 13.70 -11.45 3.55
CA GLY A 281 13.74 -10.37 4.54
C GLY A 281 15.13 -9.82 4.87
N MET A 282 16.18 -10.24 4.16
CA MET A 282 17.55 -9.79 4.43
C MET A 282 17.87 -8.43 3.81
N GLN A 283 17.14 -8.06 2.76
CA GLN A 283 17.32 -6.81 2.04
C GLN A 283 16.02 -6.01 1.99
N VAL A 284 16.17 -4.73 1.74
CA VAL A 284 15.09 -3.78 1.51
C VAL A 284 15.44 -2.95 0.29
N ALA A 285 14.45 -2.63 -0.52
CA ALA A 285 14.67 -1.88 -1.74
C ALA A 285 13.63 -0.78 -1.93
N ILE A 286 14.06 0.31 -2.55
CA ILE A 286 13.21 1.42 -2.99
C ILE A 286 13.36 1.63 -4.50
N THR A 287 12.28 2.03 -5.16
CA THR A 287 12.26 2.31 -6.60
C THR A 287 12.17 3.80 -6.88
N SER A 288 12.74 4.26 -8.00
CA SER A 288 12.49 5.60 -8.53
C SER A 288 12.12 5.51 -10.02
N PRO A 289 10.86 5.76 -10.39
CA PRO A 289 10.49 5.85 -11.80
C PRO A 289 11.13 7.07 -12.47
N ARG A 290 11.41 8.14 -11.71
CA ARG A 290 12.13 9.33 -12.21
C ARG A 290 13.58 9.04 -12.52
N GLY A 291 14.22 8.24 -11.67
CA GLY A 291 15.63 7.85 -11.78
C GLY A 291 15.87 6.60 -12.61
N GLY A 292 14.80 5.89 -13.02
CA GLY A 292 14.85 4.64 -13.76
C GLY A 292 15.65 3.55 -13.05
N ARG A 293 15.47 3.40 -11.73
CA ARG A 293 16.30 2.50 -10.93
C ARG A 293 15.63 1.95 -9.68
N VAL A 294 16.22 0.86 -9.19
CA VAL A 294 16.00 0.28 -7.86
C VAL A 294 17.28 0.40 -7.07
N GLN A 295 17.21 0.87 -5.83
CA GLN A 295 18.31 0.84 -4.87
C GLN A 295 18.01 -0.17 -3.78
N VAL A 296 19.02 -0.98 -3.43
CA VAL A 296 18.88 -2.10 -2.51
C VAL A 296 19.84 -1.90 -1.32
N PHE A 297 19.34 -2.16 -0.13
CA PHE A 297 20.01 -1.95 1.15
C PHE A 297 19.89 -3.21 2.01
N GLU A 298 20.83 -3.39 2.95
CA GLU A 298 20.70 -4.39 4.00
C GLU A 298 19.58 -4.00 4.96
N ALA A 299 18.64 -4.91 5.21
CA ALA A 299 17.46 -4.61 6.02
C ALA A 299 17.76 -4.38 7.51
N GLY A 300 18.90 -4.89 8.01
CA GLY A 300 19.30 -4.74 9.41
C GLY A 300 20.03 -3.43 9.72
N THR A 301 20.76 -2.88 8.75
CA THR A 301 21.67 -1.74 8.97
C THR A 301 21.35 -0.52 8.12
N GLY A 302 20.57 -0.68 7.05
CA GLY A 302 20.37 0.34 6.03
C GLY A 302 21.59 0.56 5.13
N HIS A 303 22.62 -0.28 5.21
CA HIS A 303 23.80 -0.15 4.35
C HIS A 303 23.44 -0.42 2.88
N PHE A 304 23.86 0.47 1.98
CA PHE A 304 23.64 0.30 0.54
C PHE A 304 24.37 -0.92 0.00
N VAL A 305 23.68 -1.78 -0.74
CA VAL A 305 24.24 -3.02 -1.31
C VAL A 305 24.54 -2.84 -2.79
N HIS A 306 23.53 -2.49 -3.58
CA HIS A 306 23.65 -2.33 -5.03
C HIS A 306 22.46 -1.56 -5.61
N GLU A 307 22.56 -1.20 -6.89
CA GLU A 307 21.44 -0.65 -7.65
C GLU A 307 21.22 -1.44 -8.93
N VAL A 308 19.99 -1.38 -9.45
CA VAL A 308 19.59 -1.97 -10.72
C VAL A 308 18.92 -0.90 -11.56
N LEU A 309 19.41 -0.69 -12.78
CA LEU A 309 18.77 0.20 -13.73
C LEU A 309 17.57 -0.51 -14.35
N LEU A 310 16.40 0.09 -14.23
CA LEU A 310 15.16 -0.43 -14.78
C LEU A 310 14.25 0.77 -15.11
N GLU A 311 14.07 1.01 -16.41
CA GLU A 311 13.29 2.14 -16.90
C GLU A 311 11.84 2.08 -16.40
N ASP A 312 11.33 3.25 -15.97
CA ASP A 312 9.95 3.43 -15.50
C ASP A 312 9.53 2.43 -14.41
N VAL A 313 10.48 1.94 -13.61
CA VAL A 313 10.22 1.04 -12.48
C VAL A 313 9.50 1.79 -11.37
N CYS A 314 8.42 1.20 -10.85
CA CYS A 314 7.77 1.76 -9.67
C CYS A 314 7.28 0.67 -8.71
N GLY A 315 6.33 -0.18 -9.11
CA GLY A 315 5.81 -1.22 -8.22
C GLY A 315 6.90 -2.19 -7.77
N LEU A 316 6.85 -2.58 -6.49
CA LEU A 316 7.84 -3.46 -5.86
C LEU A 316 7.14 -4.35 -4.82
N ALA A 317 7.52 -5.61 -4.78
CA ALA A 317 7.03 -6.60 -3.82
C ALA A 317 8.09 -7.67 -3.52
N PRO A 318 7.94 -8.46 -2.46
CA PRO A 318 8.81 -9.61 -2.21
C PRO A 318 8.64 -10.66 -3.32
N GLY A 319 9.74 -11.14 -3.88
CA GLY A 319 9.75 -12.30 -4.78
C GLY A 319 9.96 -13.61 -4.03
N ALA A 320 10.01 -14.74 -4.75
CA ALA A 320 10.43 -16.02 -4.17
C ALA A 320 11.86 -15.92 -3.59
N THR A 321 12.74 -15.29 -4.37
CA THR A 321 14.08 -14.86 -4.01
C THR A 321 14.21 -13.39 -4.44
N GLY A 322 14.78 -12.53 -3.59
CA GLY A 322 14.89 -11.10 -3.90
C GLY A 322 13.53 -10.39 -4.05
N PHE A 323 13.33 -9.68 -5.16
CA PHE A 323 12.17 -8.80 -5.37
C PHE A 323 11.45 -9.08 -6.69
N VAL A 324 10.17 -8.70 -6.76
CA VAL A 324 9.41 -8.55 -7.99
C VAL A 324 9.13 -7.06 -8.21
N ALA A 325 9.36 -6.58 -9.43
CA ALA A 325 9.15 -5.19 -9.82
C ALA A 325 8.26 -5.08 -11.05
N SER A 326 7.47 -4.00 -11.13
CA SER A 326 6.66 -3.65 -12.31
C SER A 326 7.09 -2.30 -12.88
N THR A 327 6.90 -2.15 -14.19
CA THR A 327 7.26 -0.94 -14.92
C THR A 327 6.08 -0.36 -15.68
N GLY A 328 6.02 0.96 -15.81
CA GLY A 328 4.98 1.63 -16.60
C GLY A 328 5.06 1.35 -18.11
N ILE A 329 6.16 0.76 -18.57
CA ILE A 329 6.32 0.20 -19.94
C ILE A 329 5.78 -1.24 -20.08
N GLY A 330 5.11 -1.77 -19.06
CA GLY A 330 4.36 -3.03 -19.11
C GLY A 330 5.13 -4.28 -18.67
N GLY A 331 6.33 -4.11 -18.12
CA GLY A 331 7.18 -5.21 -17.68
C GLY A 331 6.90 -5.66 -16.25
N PHE A 332 6.98 -6.97 -16.02
CA PHE A 332 7.19 -7.59 -14.71
C PHE A 332 8.58 -8.23 -14.70
N HIS A 333 9.37 -7.93 -13.68
CA HIS A 333 10.76 -8.34 -13.55
C HIS A 333 11.01 -8.99 -12.19
N CYS A 334 11.85 -10.02 -12.13
CA CYS A 334 12.48 -10.41 -10.87
C CYS A 334 13.81 -9.69 -10.72
N ILE A 335 14.15 -9.30 -9.50
CA ILE A 335 15.42 -8.67 -9.15
C ILE A 335 16.13 -9.55 -8.14
N GLU A 336 17.23 -10.14 -8.57
CA GLU A 336 18.03 -11.07 -7.78
C GLU A 336 19.51 -10.85 -8.09
N ASN A 337 20.36 -10.93 -7.06
CA ASN A 337 21.82 -10.82 -7.18
C ASN A 337 22.29 -9.60 -8.00
N GLY A 338 21.62 -8.45 -7.84
CA GLY A 338 21.96 -7.21 -8.55
C GLY A 338 21.57 -7.18 -10.03
N THR A 339 20.70 -8.08 -10.48
CA THR A 339 20.23 -8.13 -11.86
C THR A 339 18.72 -8.14 -11.93
N ALA A 340 18.14 -7.39 -12.89
CA ALA A 340 16.74 -7.51 -13.25
C ALA A 340 16.59 -8.45 -14.43
N ARG A 341 15.72 -9.45 -14.31
CA ARG A 341 15.34 -10.36 -15.39
C ARG A 341 13.85 -10.20 -15.68
N ALA A 342 13.51 -9.99 -16.95
CA ALA A 342 12.11 -9.97 -17.37
C ALA A 342 11.46 -11.33 -17.11
N MET A 343 10.29 -11.30 -16.48
CA MET A 343 9.42 -12.46 -16.27
C MET A 343 8.29 -12.44 -17.29
N GLN A 344 7.59 -11.31 -17.37
CA GLN A 344 6.56 -11.10 -18.37
C GLN A 344 6.49 -9.67 -18.91
N ALA A 345 5.95 -9.56 -20.13
CA ALA A 345 5.62 -8.30 -20.76
C ALA A 345 4.13 -8.25 -21.11
N HIS A 346 3.48 -7.15 -20.78
CA HIS A 346 2.05 -6.94 -20.98
C HIS A 346 1.81 -5.69 -21.84
N LYS A 347 0.68 -5.66 -22.54
CA LYS A 347 0.25 -4.49 -23.31
C LYS A 347 -0.54 -3.48 -22.46
N VAL A 348 -0.10 -3.27 -21.23
CA VAL A 348 -0.68 -2.34 -20.26
C VAL A 348 0.43 -1.50 -19.65
N ALA A 349 0.10 -0.35 -19.06
CA ALA A 349 1.05 0.43 -18.28
C ALA A 349 0.76 0.23 -16.79
N TRP A 350 1.63 -0.51 -16.09
CA TRP A 350 1.47 -0.79 -14.66
C TRP A 350 1.59 0.50 -13.85
N ASP A 351 0.76 0.62 -12.82
CA ASP A 351 0.83 1.73 -11.86
C ASP A 351 1.91 1.48 -10.80
N ASN A 352 1.95 2.36 -9.80
CA ASN A 352 3.03 2.47 -8.83
C ASN A 352 3.10 1.30 -7.82
N HIS A 353 2.12 0.39 -7.80
CA HIS A 353 1.93 -0.56 -6.70
C HIS A 353 1.78 -2.01 -7.15
N ILE A 354 2.48 -2.89 -6.43
CA ILE A 354 2.26 -4.34 -6.42
C ILE A 354 1.87 -4.69 -4.99
N VAL A 355 0.67 -5.20 -4.79
CA VAL A 355 0.14 -5.52 -3.47
C VAL A 355 0.17 -7.04 -3.27
N PRO A 356 1.03 -7.56 -2.37
CA PRO A 356 1.05 -8.98 -2.05
C PRO A 356 -0.29 -9.44 -1.45
N ILE A 357 -0.74 -10.63 -1.83
CA ILE A 357 -1.91 -11.28 -1.26
C ILE A 357 -1.46 -12.28 -0.20
N GLY A 358 -2.09 -12.25 0.98
CA GLY A 358 -1.78 -13.16 2.10
C GLY A 358 -0.40 -12.92 2.71
N ALA A 359 0.03 -11.65 2.75
CA ALA A 359 1.26 -11.23 3.43
C ALA A 359 1.01 -10.91 4.90
#